data_AF-A0A158KSU4-F1
#
_entry.id   AF-A0A158KSU4-F1
#
_cell.length_a   1.000
_cell.length_b   1.000
_cell.length_c   1.000
_cell.angle_alpha   90.00
_cell.angle_beta   90.00
_cell.angle_gamma   90.00
#
_symmetry.space_group_name_H-M   'P 1'
#
loop_
_entity.id
_entity.type
_entity.pdbx_description
1 polymer ?
#
loop_
_entity_poly.entity_id
_entity_poly.type
_entity_poly.pdbx_seq_one_letter_code
_entity_poly.pdbx_strand_id
1 'polypeptide(L)'
;MSRDAPLPTTVAELQALVLEQQASIENMVREIAARDDEIERLKAQIDKLRRMYFGSKSEKLARQIDKLEAQLEDLTAGQGAAETRGHRDKTSTAPPGRAPTREPLPPHLPRDEIELTPNPACPKCATTMQRLGEDVSEQLARVAAAFKVIRTIRHKLCCPDCGHIEQPAMPSLPIEHSIAHPSLLADIAVSKFADHQPLYRQSEIAARDGVTLDRASMGRWIGQIAELCGPLVEAIQRYVLVAGKVHVDDTPVAVLAPGNGKTVTGRFWVYVRDDHRSGSSEPAAVWFDFSSNRKGVHPQTRLAAFRGTLQADAYAGYVASKFMWRRWLRVRACPIAPDSCPHIKNASEQLKLLQERHQRRQRGRAP
;
A
#
# COMPACT_ATOMS: atom_id res chain seq x y z
N MET A 1 -18.05 22.74 -7.85
CA MET A 1 -18.86 23.63 -8.71
C MET A 1 -18.94 22.97 -10.08
N SER A 2 -20.16 22.80 -10.60
CA SER A 2 -20.46 21.96 -11.76
C SER A 2 -19.74 22.45 -13.03
N ARG A 3 -19.18 21.53 -13.83
CA ARG A 3 -18.41 21.86 -15.05
C ARG A 3 -19.26 22.23 -16.27
N ASP A 4 -20.59 22.13 -16.17
CA ASP A 4 -21.52 22.31 -17.30
C ASP A 4 -22.67 23.29 -16.97
N ALA A 5 -22.35 24.46 -16.40
CA ALA A 5 -23.32 25.56 -16.35
C ALA A 5 -23.24 26.38 -17.66
N PRO A 6 -24.35 26.59 -18.39
CA PRO A 6 -24.33 27.41 -19.60
C PRO A 6 -23.87 28.83 -19.27
N LEU A 7 -22.93 29.35 -20.06
CA LEU A 7 -22.40 30.70 -19.88
C LEU A 7 -23.55 31.72 -20.03
N PRO A 8 -23.67 32.70 -19.11
CA PRO A 8 -24.70 33.73 -19.19
C PRO A 8 -24.62 34.50 -20.51
N THR A 9 -25.77 34.74 -21.16
CA THR A 9 -25.82 35.34 -22.50
C THR A 9 -25.83 36.87 -22.47
N THR A 10 -25.97 37.49 -21.30
CA THR A 10 -26.03 38.95 -21.15
C THR A 10 -24.71 39.52 -20.62
N VAL A 11 -24.34 40.70 -21.12
CA VAL A 11 -23.07 41.37 -20.75
C VAL A 11 -23.01 41.69 -19.25
N ALA A 12 -24.15 42.03 -18.63
CA ALA A 12 -24.23 42.33 -17.20
C ALA A 12 -23.98 41.09 -16.32
N GLU A 13 -24.50 39.92 -16.70
CA GLU A 13 -24.30 38.67 -15.97
C GLU A 13 -22.86 38.14 -16.13
N LEU A 14 -22.26 38.33 -17.31
CA LEU A 14 -20.84 38.02 -17.53
C LEU A 14 -19.91 38.92 -16.69
N GLN A 15 -20.22 40.21 -16.58
CA GLN A 15 -19.46 41.14 -15.72
C GLN A 15 -19.54 40.74 -14.24
N ALA A 16 -20.73 40.34 -13.76
CA ALA A 16 -20.90 39.86 -12.39
C ALA A 16 -20.10 38.57 -12.11
N LEU A 17 -20.11 37.63 -13.06
CA LEU A 17 -19.38 36.37 -12.94
C LEU A 17 -17.85 36.57 -12.98
N VAL A 18 -17.35 37.51 -13.77
CA VAL A 18 -15.92 37.86 -13.81
C VAL A 18 -15.47 38.49 -12.48
N LEU A 19 -16.28 39.37 -11.89
CA LEU A 19 -15.99 39.96 -10.58
C LEU A 19 -15.97 38.90 -9.46
N GLU A 20 -16.90 37.94 -9.48
CA GLU A 20 -16.93 36.83 -8.54
C GLU A 20 -15.72 35.90 -8.70
N GLN A 21 -15.32 35.61 -9.94
CA GLN A 21 -14.12 34.83 -10.21
C GLN A 21 -12.84 35.55 -9.78
N GLN A 22 -12.75 36.87 -9.99
CA GLN A 22 -11.62 37.68 -9.53
C GLN A 22 -11.50 37.66 -8.01
N ALA A 23 -12.61 37.82 -7.28
CA ALA A 23 -12.62 37.71 -5.82
C ALA A 23 -12.21 36.31 -5.33
N SER A 24 -12.62 35.25 -6.03
CA SER A 24 -12.22 33.87 -5.74
C SER A 24 -10.73 33.64 -5.98
N ILE A 25 -10.17 34.17 -7.08
CA ILE A 25 -8.75 34.11 -7.39
C ILE A 25 -7.93 34.87 -6.32
N GLU A 26 -8.36 36.06 -5.92
CA GLU A 26 -7.69 36.84 -4.87
C GLU A 26 -7.70 36.13 -3.51
N ASN A 27 -8.76 35.39 -3.19
CA ASN A 27 -8.83 34.56 -1.99
C ASN A 27 -7.87 33.36 -2.08
N MET A 28 -7.86 32.65 -3.21
CA MET A 28 -6.93 31.53 -3.44
C MET A 28 -5.46 31.99 -3.41
N VAL A 29 -5.14 33.15 -3.99
CA VAL A 29 -3.79 33.73 -3.97
C VAL A 29 -3.38 34.09 -2.53
N ARG A 30 -4.28 34.64 -1.72
CA ARG A 30 -4.02 34.90 -0.30
C ARG A 30 -3.80 33.62 0.51
N GLU A 31 -4.58 32.57 0.24
CA GLU A 31 -4.36 31.26 0.88
C GLU A 31 -3.02 30.65 0.50
N ILE A 32 -2.63 30.72 -0.78
CA ILE A 32 -1.33 30.24 -1.26
C ILE A 32 -0.19 31.00 -0.58
N ALA A 33 -0.26 32.33 -0.53
CA ALA A 33 0.75 33.15 0.15
C ALA A 33 0.88 32.78 1.64
N ALA A 34 -0.23 32.58 2.33
CA ALA A 34 -0.22 32.13 3.73
C ALA A 34 0.36 30.71 3.91
N ARG A 35 0.16 29.82 2.93
CA ARG A 35 0.78 28.49 2.93
C ARG A 35 2.27 28.56 2.67
N ASP A 36 2.72 29.41 1.76
CA ASP A 36 4.12 29.60 1.42
C ASP A 36 4.91 30.17 2.61
N ASP A 37 4.33 31.13 3.34
CA ASP A 37 4.91 31.65 4.58
C ASP A 37 5.06 30.56 5.65
N GLU A 38 4.07 29.67 5.78
CA GLU A 38 4.15 28.53 6.71
C GLU A 38 5.19 27.50 6.25
N ILE A 39 5.35 27.28 4.95
CA ILE A 39 6.40 26.42 4.39
C ILE A 39 7.78 26.98 4.72
N GLU A 40 8.01 28.27 4.52
CA GLU A 40 9.30 28.91 4.84
C GLU A 40 9.59 28.88 6.34
N ARG A 41 8.57 29.11 7.18
CA ARG A 41 8.68 28.95 8.64
C ARG A 41 9.09 27.52 9.02
N LEU A 42 8.46 26.51 8.43
CA LEU A 42 8.76 25.10 8.70
C LEU A 42 10.15 24.70 8.20
N LYS A 43 10.58 25.18 7.02
CA LYS A 43 11.96 24.99 6.52
C LYS A 43 12.99 25.59 7.47
N ALA A 44 12.77 26.82 7.95
CA ALA A 44 13.66 27.47 8.91
C ALA A 44 13.76 26.70 10.24
N GLN A 45 12.65 26.09 10.70
CA GLN A 45 12.66 25.22 11.87
C GLN A 45 13.45 23.93 11.62
N ILE A 46 13.29 23.31 10.47
CA ILE A 46 14.05 22.11 10.07
C ILE A 46 15.55 22.43 10.02
N ASP A 47 15.95 23.56 9.45
CA ASP A 47 17.36 23.95 9.38
C ASP A 47 17.95 24.27 10.76
N LYS A 48 17.16 24.89 11.64
CA LYS A 48 17.56 25.08 13.04
C LYS A 48 17.75 23.75 13.77
N LEU A 49 16.83 22.80 13.58
CA LEU A 49 16.93 21.46 14.16
C LEU A 49 18.11 20.67 13.59
N ARG A 50 18.38 20.78 12.29
CA ARG A 50 19.57 20.20 11.63
C ARG A 50 20.86 20.80 12.16
N ARG A 51 20.94 22.13 12.37
CA ARG A 51 22.09 22.78 13.00
C ARG A 51 22.32 22.32 14.44
N MET A 52 21.23 22.09 15.20
CA MET A 52 21.31 21.51 16.54
C MET A 52 21.75 20.03 16.52
N TYR A 53 21.44 19.29 15.46
CA TYR A 53 21.79 17.87 15.27
C TYR A 53 23.30 17.63 15.12
N PHE A 54 24.04 18.55 14.50
CA PHE A 54 25.50 18.43 14.37
C PHE A 54 26.29 18.77 15.64
N GLY A 55 25.64 19.29 16.70
CA GLY A 55 26.30 19.71 17.95
C GLY A 55 26.35 18.65 19.06
N SER A 56 25.39 17.72 19.14
CA SER A 56 25.45 16.60 20.09
C SER A 56 24.48 15.47 19.72
N LYS A 57 25.02 14.25 19.61
CA LYS A 57 24.25 13.03 19.29
C LYS A 57 23.24 12.72 20.39
N SER A 58 21.96 12.93 20.12
CA SER A 58 20.87 12.39 20.93
C SER A 58 20.01 11.45 20.07
N GLU A 59 20.00 10.16 20.41
CA GLU A 59 19.15 9.14 19.77
C GLU A 59 17.67 9.52 19.75
N LYS A 60 17.24 10.39 20.68
CA LYS A 60 15.87 10.92 20.74
C LYS A 60 15.53 11.78 19.51
N LEU A 61 16.50 12.52 18.97
CA LEU A 61 16.32 13.32 17.76
C LEU A 61 16.32 12.44 16.50
N ALA A 62 17.15 11.39 16.45
CA ALA A 62 17.15 10.43 15.35
C ALA A 62 15.77 9.75 15.19
N ARG A 63 15.19 9.28 16.30
CA ARG A 63 13.81 8.75 16.32
C ARG A 63 12.76 9.77 15.89
N GLN A 64 13.01 11.06 16.13
CA GLN A 64 12.10 12.13 15.76
C GLN A 64 12.21 12.45 14.26
N ILE A 65 13.41 12.36 13.68
CA ILE A 65 13.65 12.45 12.24
C ILE A 65 13.00 11.27 11.52
N ASP A 66 13.23 10.03 11.96
CA ASP A 66 12.59 8.83 11.38
C ASP A 66 11.06 8.97 11.37
N LYS A 67 10.49 9.56 12.43
CA LYS A 67 9.05 9.84 12.54
C LYS A 67 8.59 10.91 11.55
N LEU A 68 9.34 11.99 11.37
CA LEU A 68 9.03 13.06 10.41
C LEU A 68 9.21 12.58 8.96
N GLU A 69 10.16 11.69 8.71
CA GLU A 69 10.39 11.06 7.40
C GLU A 69 9.24 10.12 7.04
N ALA A 70 8.81 9.28 7.99
CA ALA A 70 7.60 8.48 7.83
C ALA A 70 6.36 9.37 7.58
N GLN A 71 6.26 10.52 8.25
CA GLN A 71 5.20 11.51 8.00
C GLN A 71 5.21 12.07 6.59
N LEU A 72 6.39 12.37 6.06
CA LEU A 72 6.52 12.88 4.70
C LEU A 72 6.12 11.80 3.68
N GLU A 73 6.59 10.56 3.88
CA GLU A 73 6.28 9.43 3.00
C GLU A 73 4.79 9.11 2.96
N ASP A 74 4.10 9.07 4.11
CA ASP A 74 2.67 8.79 4.17
C ASP A 74 1.84 9.88 3.46
N LEU A 75 2.22 11.15 3.62
CA LEU A 75 1.55 12.26 2.93
C LEU A 75 1.75 12.17 1.41
N THR A 76 2.96 11.85 0.95
CA THR A 76 3.23 11.71 -0.49
C THR A 76 2.58 10.45 -1.10
N ALA A 77 2.60 9.33 -0.39
CA ALA A 77 1.92 8.10 -0.81
C ALA A 77 0.39 8.26 -0.85
N GLY A 78 -0.18 8.97 0.13
CA GLY A 78 -1.61 9.30 0.16
C GLY A 78 -2.05 10.21 -1.00
N GLN A 79 -1.22 11.19 -1.38
CA GLN A 79 -1.43 12.02 -2.57
C GLN A 79 -1.38 11.17 -3.86
N GLY A 80 -0.38 10.30 -4.01
CA GLY A 80 -0.28 9.39 -5.16
C GLY A 80 -1.45 8.41 -5.28
N ALA A 81 -1.96 7.89 -4.17
CA ALA A 81 -3.13 7.00 -4.14
C ALA A 81 -4.44 7.76 -4.48
N ALA A 82 -4.60 9.00 -4.00
CA ALA A 82 -5.73 9.86 -4.33
C ALA A 82 -5.72 10.28 -5.82
N GLU A 83 -4.55 10.60 -6.38
CA GLU A 83 -4.36 10.85 -7.81
C GLU A 83 -4.69 9.62 -8.65
N THR A 84 -4.26 8.42 -8.23
CA THR A 84 -4.53 7.16 -8.95
C THR A 84 -6.03 6.82 -8.96
N ARG A 85 -6.74 7.04 -7.85
CA ARG A 85 -8.21 6.91 -7.79
C ARG A 85 -8.93 7.97 -8.63
N GLY A 86 -8.45 9.21 -8.62
CA GLY A 86 -8.99 10.29 -9.46
C GLY A 86 -8.71 10.14 -10.95
N HIS A 87 -7.67 9.38 -11.33
CA HIS A 87 -7.34 9.11 -12.73
C HIS A 87 -8.15 7.96 -13.32
N ARG A 88 -8.57 6.96 -12.52
CA ARG A 88 -9.54 5.93 -12.95
C ARG A 88 -10.93 6.51 -13.22
N ASP A 89 -11.33 7.53 -12.45
CA ASP A 89 -12.62 8.21 -12.60
C ASP A 89 -12.66 9.23 -13.76
N LYS A 90 -11.50 9.54 -14.35
CA LYS A 90 -11.34 10.47 -15.49
C LYS A 90 -10.94 9.75 -16.78
N THR A 91 -11.40 8.53 -16.98
CA THR A 91 -11.26 7.83 -18.27
C THR A 91 -12.34 8.26 -19.27
N SER A 92 -12.46 9.57 -19.49
CA SER A 92 -13.05 10.17 -20.68
C SER A 92 -12.83 11.68 -20.60
N THR A 93 -12.35 12.27 -21.70
CA THR A 93 -12.26 13.72 -21.99
C THR A 93 -11.30 14.57 -21.16
N ALA A 94 -10.00 14.51 -21.50
CA ALA A 94 -9.08 15.64 -21.33
C ALA A 94 -8.43 15.99 -22.70
N PRO A 95 -8.37 17.28 -23.10
CA PRO A 95 -7.72 17.71 -24.33
C PRO A 95 -6.19 17.53 -24.24
N PRO A 96 -5.47 17.46 -25.39
CA PRO A 96 -4.04 17.13 -25.42
C PRO A 96 -3.21 18.33 -24.92
N GLY A 97 -3.08 18.45 -23.60
CA GLY A 97 -2.06 19.28 -22.97
C GLY A 97 -0.69 18.63 -23.17
N ARG A 98 0.30 19.44 -23.54
CA ARG A 98 1.70 19.06 -23.78
C ARG A 98 2.20 18.20 -22.62
N ALA A 99 2.38 16.90 -22.86
CA ALA A 99 2.88 15.97 -21.87
C ALA A 99 4.24 16.47 -21.34
N PRO A 100 4.47 16.46 -20.01
CA PRO A 100 5.78 16.78 -19.47
C PRO A 100 6.81 15.84 -20.12
N THR A 101 7.82 16.43 -20.74
CA THR A 101 8.89 15.69 -21.40
C THR A 101 9.59 14.87 -20.32
N ARG A 102 9.45 13.54 -20.40
CA ARG A 102 10.12 12.62 -19.48
C ARG A 102 11.62 12.85 -19.63
N GLU A 103 12.31 13.08 -18.51
CA GLU A 103 13.77 13.13 -18.54
C GLU A 103 14.30 11.78 -19.05
N PRO A 104 15.26 11.80 -19.98
CA PRO A 104 15.86 10.57 -20.49
C PRO A 104 16.60 9.85 -19.36
N LEU A 105 16.57 8.51 -19.40
CA LEU A 105 17.30 7.70 -18.42
C LEU A 105 18.82 7.95 -18.54
N PRO A 106 19.58 7.85 -17.43
CA PRO A 106 20.98 8.23 -17.44
C PRO A 106 21.81 7.48 -18.52
N PRO A 107 22.65 8.17 -19.30
CA PRO A 107 23.33 7.58 -20.44
C PRO A 107 24.40 6.57 -20.04
N HIS A 108 24.98 6.69 -18.84
CA HIS A 108 26.04 5.82 -18.34
C HIS A 108 25.58 4.41 -17.95
N LEU A 109 24.27 4.19 -17.83
CA LEU A 109 23.74 2.88 -17.47
C LEU A 109 23.79 1.91 -18.66
N PRO A 110 24.15 0.64 -18.44
CA PRO A 110 24.13 -0.37 -19.50
C PRO A 110 22.70 -0.62 -19.98
N ARG A 111 22.56 -0.81 -21.30
CA ARG A 111 21.28 -1.10 -21.97
C ARG A 111 21.24 -2.56 -22.37
N ASP A 112 20.26 -3.30 -21.86
CA ASP A 112 19.96 -4.66 -22.31
C ASP A 112 18.77 -4.55 -23.29
N GLU A 113 19.00 -4.92 -24.56
CA GLU A 113 18.01 -4.79 -25.62
C GLU A 113 17.16 -6.07 -25.76
N ILE A 114 15.85 -5.90 -25.87
CA ILE A 114 14.88 -6.97 -26.12
C ILE A 114 14.16 -6.64 -27.42
N GLU A 115 14.47 -7.39 -28.47
CA GLU A 115 13.86 -7.23 -29.78
C GLU A 115 12.61 -8.11 -29.90
N LEU A 116 11.50 -7.49 -30.25
CA LEU A 116 10.23 -8.14 -30.56
C LEU A 116 9.94 -7.93 -32.05
N THR A 117 10.16 -8.99 -32.82
CA THR A 117 9.92 -9.03 -34.27
C THR A 117 8.70 -9.90 -34.56
N PRO A 118 7.71 -9.42 -35.33
CA PRO A 118 6.56 -10.23 -35.72
C PRO A 118 6.95 -11.28 -36.78
N ASN A 119 6.04 -12.21 -37.08
CA ASN A 119 6.28 -13.21 -38.12
C ASN A 119 6.57 -12.52 -39.46
N PRO A 120 7.66 -12.88 -40.17
CA PRO A 120 7.98 -12.28 -41.47
C PRO A 120 6.96 -12.62 -42.57
N ALA A 121 6.10 -13.62 -42.39
CA ALA A 121 5.04 -13.95 -43.35
C ALA A 121 3.73 -13.21 -43.01
N CYS A 122 3.13 -12.57 -44.01
CA CYS A 122 1.86 -11.88 -43.87
C CYS A 122 0.73 -12.87 -43.51
N PRO A 123 -0.06 -12.62 -42.44
CA PRO A 123 -1.14 -13.52 -42.04
C PRO A 123 -2.30 -13.59 -43.06
N LYS A 124 -2.37 -12.66 -44.02
CA LYS A 124 -3.44 -12.59 -45.03
C LYS A 124 -3.08 -13.22 -46.38
N CYS A 125 -1.86 -12.99 -46.86
CA CYS A 125 -1.44 -13.40 -48.21
C CYS A 125 -0.14 -14.21 -48.23
N ALA A 126 0.45 -14.50 -47.07
CA ALA A 126 1.72 -15.24 -46.90
C ALA A 126 2.96 -14.60 -47.55
N THR A 127 2.83 -13.40 -48.15
CA THR A 127 3.97 -12.63 -48.67
C THR A 127 4.94 -12.25 -47.55
N THR A 128 6.24 -12.26 -47.85
CA THR A 128 7.29 -11.74 -46.97
C THR A 128 7.09 -10.25 -46.71
N MET A 129 6.98 -9.87 -45.44
CA MET A 129 6.78 -8.51 -44.98
C MET A 129 8.09 -7.71 -44.96
N GLN A 130 8.00 -6.40 -45.14
CA GLN A 130 9.12 -5.46 -45.12
C GLN A 130 9.11 -4.62 -43.85
N ARG A 131 10.29 -4.16 -43.39
CA ARG A 131 10.41 -3.32 -42.19
C ARG A 131 9.85 -1.92 -42.47
N LEU A 132 8.88 -1.50 -41.66
CA LEU A 132 8.25 -0.18 -41.74
C LEU A 132 8.88 0.80 -40.74
N GLY A 133 9.22 0.31 -39.55
CA GLY A 133 9.77 1.13 -38.46
C GLY A 133 9.87 0.34 -37.16
N GLU A 134 10.08 1.05 -36.06
CA GLU A 134 10.18 0.46 -34.73
C GLU A 134 9.65 1.41 -33.66
N ASP A 135 9.09 0.83 -32.60
CA ASP A 135 8.78 1.55 -31.37
C ASP A 135 9.72 1.09 -30.27
N VAL A 136 10.42 2.04 -29.66
CA VAL A 136 11.37 1.77 -28.58
C VAL A 136 10.79 2.24 -27.25
N SER A 137 10.82 1.38 -26.24
CA SER A 137 10.49 1.73 -24.86
C SER A 137 11.67 1.42 -23.95
N GLU A 138 12.04 2.37 -23.11
CA GLU A 138 13.11 2.20 -22.12
C GLU A 138 12.55 2.17 -20.70
N GLN A 139 13.02 1.24 -19.89
CA GLN A 139 12.64 1.11 -18.48
C GLN A 139 13.88 0.88 -17.61
N LEU A 140 13.92 1.53 -16.46
CA LEU A 140 14.96 1.37 -15.46
C LEU A 140 14.71 0.09 -14.64
N ALA A 141 15.71 -0.79 -14.62
CA ALA A 141 15.70 -2.07 -13.94
C ALA A 141 16.79 -2.15 -12.87
N ARG A 142 16.58 -3.06 -11.91
CA ARG A 142 17.54 -3.46 -10.90
C ARG A 142 17.84 -4.94 -11.12
N VAL A 143 19.05 -5.27 -11.58
CA VAL A 143 19.46 -6.63 -11.92
C VAL A 143 20.75 -6.94 -11.17
N ALA A 144 20.75 -7.97 -10.32
CA ALA A 144 21.91 -8.35 -9.50
C ALA A 144 22.55 -7.17 -8.75
N ALA A 145 21.73 -6.31 -8.11
CA ALA A 145 22.14 -5.10 -7.42
C ALA A 145 22.86 -4.04 -8.29
N ALA A 146 22.70 -4.09 -9.62
CA ALA A 146 23.11 -3.02 -10.53
C ALA A 146 21.89 -2.37 -11.20
N PHE A 147 21.98 -1.08 -11.50
CA PHE A 147 21.00 -0.40 -12.35
C PHE A 147 21.28 -0.67 -13.82
N LYS A 148 20.23 -1.00 -14.56
CA LYS A 148 20.29 -1.21 -16.02
C LYS A 148 19.09 -0.56 -16.68
N VAL A 149 19.20 -0.27 -17.96
CA VAL A 149 18.06 0.13 -18.80
C VAL A 149 17.65 -1.06 -19.65
N ILE A 150 16.42 -1.53 -19.49
CA ILE A 150 15.82 -2.52 -20.40
C ILE A 150 15.19 -1.76 -21.56
N ARG A 151 15.68 -2.01 -22.76
CA ARG A 151 15.22 -1.35 -23.99
C ARG A 151 14.43 -2.34 -24.83
N THR A 152 13.11 -2.23 -24.80
CA THR A 152 12.22 -3.08 -25.58
C THR A 152 11.97 -2.44 -26.94
N ILE A 153 12.46 -3.08 -28.00
CA ILE A 153 12.35 -2.64 -29.39
C ILE A 153 11.26 -3.48 -30.07
N ARG A 154 10.18 -2.85 -30.53
CA ARG A 154 9.08 -3.52 -31.21
C ARG A 154 9.09 -3.15 -32.69
N HIS A 155 9.51 -4.08 -33.53
CA HIS A 155 9.56 -3.85 -34.97
C HIS A 155 8.16 -3.86 -35.59
N LYS A 156 7.92 -2.92 -36.50
CA LYS A 156 6.73 -2.82 -37.33
C LYS A 156 7.07 -3.38 -38.70
N LEU A 157 6.33 -4.39 -39.13
CA LEU A 157 6.42 -4.92 -40.49
C LEU A 157 5.18 -4.51 -41.29
N CYS A 158 5.34 -4.26 -42.59
CA CYS A 158 4.28 -3.97 -43.53
C CYS A 158 4.34 -4.94 -44.71
N CYS A 159 3.20 -5.48 -45.11
CA CYS A 159 3.09 -6.31 -46.30
C CYS A 159 3.00 -5.41 -47.55
N PRO A 160 3.88 -5.58 -48.55
CA PRO A 160 3.84 -4.75 -49.77
C PRO A 160 2.60 -5.02 -50.62
N ASP A 161 2.07 -6.25 -50.65
CA ASP A 161 0.96 -6.60 -51.54
C ASP A 161 -0.42 -6.14 -51.06
N CYS A 162 -0.70 -6.26 -49.76
CA CYS A 162 -2.02 -5.97 -49.19
C CYS A 162 -2.03 -4.83 -48.17
N GLY A 163 -0.88 -4.21 -47.89
CA GLY A 163 -0.76 -3.12 -46.91
C GLY A 163 -0.99 -3.52 -45.46
N HIS A 164 -1.02 -4.81 -45.12
CA HIS A 164 -1.19 -5.28 -43.74
C HIS A 164 0.01 -4.89 -42.88
N ILE A 165 -0.24 -4.26 -41.73
CA ILE A 165 0.80 -3.88 -40.76
C ILE A 165 0.70 -4.81 -39.56
N GLU A 166 1.83 -5.41 -39.19
CA GLU A 166 1.95 -6.28 -38.03
C GLU A 166 2.98 -5.69 -37.07
N GLN A 167 2.64 -5.66 -35.78
CA GLN A 167 3.53 -5.23 -34.71
C GLN A 167 3.24 -6.07 -33.46
N PRO A 168 4.28 -6.63 -32.81
CA PRO A 168 4.08 -7.32 -31.54
C PRO A 168 3.48 -6.41 -30.47
N ALA A 169 2.51 -6.95 -29.74
CA ALA A 169 1.96 -6.28 -28.56
C ALA A 169 3.07 -6.05 -27.53
N MET A 170 2.95 -4.96 -26.78
CA MET A 170 3.87 -4.69 -25.68
C MET A 170 3.65 -5.76 -24.59
N PRO A 171 4.71 -6.39 -24.05
CA PRO A 171 4.57 -7.39 -22.99
C PRO A 171 3.80 -6.85 -21.78
N SER A 172 2.95 -7.64 -21.14
CA SER A 172 2.19 -7.15 -19.99
C SER A 172 3.12 -6.58 -18.89
N LEU A 173 2.94 -5.30 -18.55
CA LEU A 173 3.66 -4.65 -17.46
C LEU A 173 2.74 -4.52 -16.24
N PRO A 174 3.26 -4.68 -15.01
CA PRO A 174 2.49 -4.46 -13.78
C PRO A 174 1.92 -3.05 -13.72
N ILE A 175 2.71 -2.05 -14.11
CA ILE A 175 2.30 -0.66 -14.19
C ILE A 175 2.54 -0.16 -15.61
N GLU A 176 1.46 0.20 -16.30
CA GLU A 176 1.52 0.73 -17.66
C GLU A 176 2.23 2.08 -17.71
N HIS A 177 2.99 2.30 -18.79
CA HIS A 177 3.74 3.53 -19.06
C HIS A 177 4.75 3.96 -17.99
N SER A 178 5.05 3.10 -17.01
CA SER A 178 6.03 3.38 -15.97
C SER A 178 7.47 3.34 -16.50
N ILE A 179 8.30 4.24 -15.99
CA ILE A 179 9.76 4.19 -16.19
C ILE A 179 10.40 3.03 -15.41
N ALA A 180 9.73 2.50 -14.38
CA ALA A 180 10.26 1.42 -13.55
C ALA A 180 9.90 0.06 -14.17
N HIS A 181 10.94 -0.73 -14.45
CA HIS A 181 10.80 -2.14 -14.84
C HIS A 181 10.31 -2.97 -13.63
N PRO A 182 9.60 -4.11 -13.85
CA PRO A 182 9.11 -4.97 -12.76
C PRO A 182 10.16 -5.35 -11.71
N SER A 183 11.41 -5.53 -12.13
CA SER A 183 12.52 -5.82 -11.21
C SER A 183 12.80 -4.66 -10.24
N LEU A 184 12.70 -3.41 -10.70
CA LEU A 184 12.92 -2.24 -9.85
C LEU A 184 11.74 -2.06 -8.88
N LEU A 185 10.52 -2.29 -9.37
CA LEU A 185 9.31 -2.27 -8.53
C LEU A 185 9.41 -3.29 -7.39
N ALA A 186 9.86 -4.51 -7.70
CA ALA A 186 10.09 -5.56 -6.71
C ALA A 186 11.18 -5.16 -5.70
N ASP A 187 12.32 -4.66 -6.16
CA ASP A 187 13.43 -4.21 -5.31
C ASP A 187 13.00 -3.12 -4.32
N ILE A 188 12.27 -2.10 -4.80
CA ILE A 188 11.75 -1.01 -3.97
C ILE A 188 10.77 -1.53 -2.91
N ALA A 189 9.87 -2.43 -3.30
CA ALA A 189 8.87 -2.99 -2.39
C ALA A 189 9.51 -3.89 -1.32
N VAL A 190 10.42 -4.78 -1.71
CA VAL A 190 11.15 -5.67 -0.78
C VAL A 190 12.00 -4.83 0.16
N SER A 191 12.81 -3.91 -0.37
CA SER A 191 13.64 -3.02 0.45
C SER A 191 12.81 -2.24 1.47
N LYS A 192 11.62 -1.77 1.09
CA LYS A 192 10.74 -1.01 2.00
C LYS A 192 10.16 -1.88 3.11
N PHE A 193 9.60 -3.03 2.76
CA PHE A 193 8.76 -3.81 3.67
C PHE A 193 9.50 -4.96 4.37
N ALA A 194 10.42 -5.63 3.69
CA ALA A 194 11.21 -6.71 4.25
C ALA A 194 12.47 -6.18 4.96
N ASP A 195 13.17 -5.23 4.34
CA ASP A 195 14.45 -4.72 4.86
C ASP A 195 14.31 -3.42 5.67
N HIS A 196 13.08 -2.94 5.86
CA HIS A 196 12.76 -1.74 6.62
C HIS A 196 13.49 -0.48 6.12
N GLN A 197 13.75 -0.39 4.82
CA GLN A 197 14.43 0.75 4.22
C GLN A 197 13.43 1.81 3.75
N PRO A 198 13.38 3.00 4.37
CA PRO A 198 12.47 4.06 3.94
C PRO A 198 12.79 4.54 2.51
N LEU A 199 11.78 5.05 1.80
CA LEU A 199 11.88 5.42 0.38
C LEU A 199 12.91 6.52 0.14
N TYR A 200 13.05 7.48 1.07
CA TYR A 200 14.09 8.50 0.93
C TYR A 200 15.49 7.89 0.93
N ARG A 201 15.73 6.89 1.80
CA ARG A 201 17.03 6.23 1.90
C ARG A 201 17.30 5.41 0.66
N GLN A 202 16.29 4.79 0.08
CA GLN A 202 16.41 4.10 -1.21
C GLN A 202 16.79 5.07 -2.33
N SER A 203 16.15 6.24 -2.38
CA SER A 203 16.47 7.31 -3.33
C SER A 203 17.91 7.82 -3.18
N GLU A 204 18.38 8.03 -1.94
CA GLU A 204 19.78 8.42 -1.67
C GLU A 204 20.79 7.32 -2.04
N ILE A 205 20.45 6.05 -1.85
CA ILE A 205 21.31 4.94 -2.28
C ILE A 205 21.38 4.90 -3.81
N ALA A 206 20.25 5.03 -4.51
CA ALA A 206 20.22 5.06 -5.96
C ALA A 206 21.03 6.24 -6.54
N ALA A 207 21.00 7.39 -5.86
CA ALA A 207 21.75 8.57 -6.27
C ALA A 207 23.27 8.35 -6.27
N ARG A 208 23.79 7.41 -5.46
CA ARG A 208 25.22 7.04 -5.46
C ARG A 208 25.65 6.34 -6.75
N ASP A 209 24.72 5.67 -7.42
CA ASP A 209 24.91 5.07 -8.75
C ASP A 209 24.56 6.04 -9.90
N GLY A 210 24.33 7.32 -9.58
CA GLY A 210 23.92 8.34 -10.55
C GLY A 210 22.47 8.21 -11.02
N VAL A 211 21.61 7.54 -10.23
CA VAL A 211 20.20 7.32 -10.56
C VAL A 211 19.30 8.15 -9.65
N THR A 212 18.56 9.07 -10.24
CA THR A 212 17.58 9.88 -9.51
C THR A 212 16.24 9.16 -9.44
N LEU A 213 15.88 8.67 -8.25
CA LEU A 213 14.54 8.14 -7.98
C LEU A 213 13.73 9.15 -7.17
N ASP A 214 12.68 9.70 -7.78
CA ASP A 214 11.78 10.60 -7.09
C ASP A 214 10.91 9.87 -6.06
N ARG A 215 10.87 10.39 -4.82
CA ARG A 215 10.15 9.77 -3.69
C ARG A 215 8.64 9.74 -3.93
N ALA A 216 8.08 10.72 -4.63
CA ALA A 216 6.66 10.73 -4.93
C ALA A 216 6.29 9.65 -5.95
N SER A 217 7.12 9.47 -6.97
CA SER A 217 7.02 8.41 -7.95
C SER A 217 7.12 7.03 -7.28
N MET A 218 8.09 6.84 -6.39
CA MET A 218 8.23 5.61 -5.61
C MET A 218 7.00 5.33 -4.73
N GLY A 219 6.49 6.35 -4.02
CA GLY A 219 5.28 6.22 -3.21
C GLY A 219 4.05 5.83 -4.04
N ARG A 220 3.91 6.43 -5.24
CA ARG A 220 2.85 6.08 -6.20
C ARG A 220 3.00 4.63 -6.68
N TRP A 221 4.20 4.18 -7.01
CA TRP A 221 4.45 2.79 -7.41
C TRP A 221 4.10 1.81 -6.29
N ILE A 222 4.47 2.09 -5.04
CA ILE A 222 4.08 1.26 -3.88
C ILE A 222 2.56 1.16 -3.76
N GLY A 223 1.83 2.27 -3.93
CA GLY A 223 0.37 2.27 -3.93
C GLY A 223 -0.22 1.37 -5.02
N GLN A 224 0.32 1.45 -6.23
CA GLN A 224 -0.14 0.61 -7.36
C GLN A 224 0.21 -0.87 -7.18
N ILE A 225 1.40 -1.17 -6.64
CA ILE A 225 1.77 -2.55 -6.27
C ILE A 225 0.79 -3.10 -5.22
N ALA A 226 0.42 -2.30 -4.21
CA ALA A 226 -0.54 -2.71 -3.21
C ALA A 226 -1.92 -3.04 -3.81
N GLU A 227 -2.37 -2.27 -4.80
CA GLU A 227 -3.61 -2.59 -5.55
C GLU A 227 -3.48 -3.90 -6.35
N LEU A 228 -2.36 -4.11 -7.05
CA LEU A 228 -2.09 -5.33 -7.82
C LEU A 228 -2.04 -6.58 -6.92
N CYS A 229 -1.58 -6.43 -5.67
CA CYS A 229 -1.54 -7.50 -4.69
C CYS A 229 -2.92 -7.79 -4.05
N GLY A 230 -3.94 -6.97 -4.28
CA GLY A 230 -5.28 -7.13 -3.70
C GLY A 230 -5.86 -8.54 -3.84
N PRO A 231 -5.90 -9.14 -5.03
CA PRO A 231 -6.40 -10.50 -5.23
C PRO A 231 -5.63 -11.57 -4.44
N LEU A 232 -4.32 -11.38 -4.23
CA LEU A 232 -3.51 -12.29 -3.41
C LEU A 232 -3.89 -12.15 -1.93
N VAL A 233 -4.08 -10.92 -1.45
CA VAL A 233 -4.54 -10.65 -0.07
C VAL A 233 -5.90 -11.29 0.18
N GLU A 234 -6.84 -11.18 -0.77
CA GLU A 234 -8.15 -11.83 -0.69
C GLU A 234 -8.05 -13.37 -0.71
N ALA A 235 -7.16 -13.92 -1.52
CA ALA A 235 -6.93 -15.37 -1.55
C ALA A 235 -6.35 -15.88 -0.21
N ILE A 236 -5.38 -15.16 0.36
CA ILE A 236 -4.80 -15.46 1.67
C ILE A 236 -5.88 -15.34 2.76
N GLN A 237 -6.69 -14.28 2.73
CA GLN A 237 -7.80 -14.09 3.66
C GLN A 237 -8.77 -15.28 3.61
N ARG A 238 -9.23 -15.68 2.41
CA ARG A 238 -10.11 -16.84 2.24
C ARG A 238 -9.47 -18.10 2.82
N TYR A 239 -8.20 -18.34 2.50
CA TYR A 239 -7.46 -19.51 2.97
C TYR A 239 -7.31 -19.54 4.51
N VAL A 240 -6.95 -18.41 5.12
CA VAL A 240 -6.82 -18.30 6.58
C VAL A 240 -8.17 -18.50 7.28
N LEU A 241 -9.27 -18.05 6.68
CA LEU A 241 -10.62 -18.13 7.25
C LEU A 241 -11.42 -19.38 6.86
N VAL A 242 -10.83 -20.36 6.16
CA VAL A 242 -11.45 -21.68 5.99
C VAL A 242 -11.63 -22.35 7.36
N ALA A 243 -12.69 -23.16 7.50
CA ALA A 243 -13.02 -23.84 8.75
C ALA A 243 -11.83 -24.63 9.32
N GLY A 244 -11.56 -24.46 10.61
CA GLY A 244 -10.37 -25.02 11.25
C GLY A 244 -10.06 -24.28 12.55
N LYS A 245 -8.77 -24.05 12.82
CA LYS A 245 -8.28 -23.27 13.95
C LYS A 245 -7.56 -22.03 13.45
N VAL A 246 -7.91 -20.87 14.02
CA VAL A 246 -7.29 -19.58 13.70
C VAL A 246 -6.83 -18.93 14.99
N HIS A 247 -5.60 -18.46 14.98
CA HIS A 247 -5.04 -17.61 16.03
C HIS A 247 -5.26 -16.15 15.67
N VAL A 248 -5.70 -15.33 16.63
CA VAL A 248 -5.89 -13.90 16.40
C VAL A 248 -5.20 -13.07 17.48
N ASP A 249 -4.43 -12.09 17.03
CA ASP A 249 -3.75 -11.11 17.88
C ASP A 249 -3.98 -9.68 17.35
N ASP A 250 -3.77 -8.67 18.20
CA ASP A 250 -3.89 -7.26 17.84
C ASP A 250 -2.66 -6.44 18.26
N THR A 251 -1.93 -5.90 17.29
CA THR A 251 -0.75 -5.05 17.53
C THR A 251 -1.10 -3.57 17.36
N PRO A 252 -0.87 -2.70 18.36
CA PRO A 252 -1.07 -1.26 18.23
C PRO A 252 -0.02 -0.63 17.31
N VAL A 253 -0.48 0.26 16.42
CA VAL A 253 0.39 1.07 15.59
C VAL A 253 0.00 2.54 15.70
N ALA A 254 0.99 3.41 15.79
CA ALA A 254 0.78 4.85 15.75
C ALA A 254 0.56 5.27 14.29
N VAL A 255 -0.66 5.68 13.96
CA VAL A 255 -1.06 6.09 12.61
C VAL A 255 -1.27 7.59 12.61
N LEU A 256 -0.88 8.25 11.53
CA LEU A 256 -1.08 9.68 11.40
C LEU A 256 -2.56 9.99 11.13
N ALA A 257 -3.07 11.00 11.81
CA ALA A 257 -4.39 11.56 11.54
C ALA A 257 -4.21 13.00 11.01
N PRO A 258 -4.19 13.18 9.67
CA PRO A 258 -4.05 14.49 9.06
C PRO A 258 -5.08 15.48 9.63
N GLY A 259 -4.64 16.70 9.97
CA GLY A 259 -5.47 17.75 10.57
C GLY A 259 -5.44 17.85 12.10
N ASN A 260 -5.07 16.78 12.81
CA ASN A 260 -5.09 16.78 14.29
C ASN A 260 -3.72 17.02 14.95
N GLY A 261 -2.64 17.10 14.17
CA GLY A 261 -1.26 17.24 14.68
C GLY A 261 -0.80 16.10 15.61
N LYS A 262 -1.59 15.03 15.75
CA LYS A 262 -1.38 13.90 16.65
C LYS A 262 -1.53 12.59 15.90
N THR A 263 -0.83 11.57 16.39
CA THR A 263 -1.02 10.18 15.94
C THR A 263 -2.22 9.57 16.67
N VAL A 264 -3.09 8.90 15.92
CA VAL A 264 -4.14 8.03 16.47
C VAL A 264 -3.60 6.61 16.56
N THR A 265 -3.99 5.86 17.58
CA THR A 265 -3.60 4.45 17.70
C THR A 265 -4.50 3.57 16.83
N GLY A 266 -3.98 3.17 15.67
CA GLY A 266 -4.53 2.09 14.86
C GLY A 266 -4.17 0.71 15.39
N ARG A 267 -4.70 -0.32 14.76
CA ARG A 267 -4.47 -1.73 15.10
C ARG A 267 -4.24 -2.53 13.83
N PHE A 268 -3.20 -3.36 13.83
CA PHE A 268 -3.11 -4.49 12.93
C PHE A 268 -3.66 -5.73 13.65
N TRP A 269 -4.71 -6.30 13.06
CA TRP A 269 -5.22 -7.60 13.43
C TRP A 269 -4.45 -8.65 12.65
N VAL A 270 -3.91 -9.61 13.38
CA VAL A 270 -3.11 -10.69 12.80
C VAL A 270 -3.91 -11.98 12.93
N TYR A 271 -4.29 -12.57 11.81
CA TYR A 271 -4.97 -13.85 11.75
C TYR A 271 -3.97 -14.89 11.25
N VAL A 272 -3.61 -15.84 12.10
CA VAL A 272 -2.61 -16.87 11.80
C VAL A 272 -3.29 -18.22 11.72
N ARG A 273 -3.09 -18.90 10.59
CA ARG A 273 -3.36 -20.32 10.41
C ARG A 273 -2.01 -21.04 10.40
N ASP A 274 -1.64 -21.62 11.53
CA ASP A 274 -0.47 -22.50 11.64
C ASP A 274 -0.75 -23.53 12.73
N ASP A 275 -0.89 -24.78 12.30
CA ASP A 275 -1.03 -25.94 13.17
C ASP A 275 0.06 -26.99 12.91
N HIS A 276 1.20 -26.58 12.32
CA HIS A 276 2.31 -27.49 12.06
C HIS A 276 2.82 -28.15 13.36
N ARG A 277 2.84 -27.39 14.47
CA ARG A 277 3.17 -27.92 15.81
C ARG A 277 2.16 -28.92 16.36
N SER A 278 0.97 -28.98 15.76
CA SER A 278 -0.12 -29.91 16.09
C SER A 278 -0.20 -31.06 15.07
N GLY A 279 0.78 -31.21 14.18
CA GLY A 279 0.83 -32.27 13.18
C GLY A 279 0.09 -31.98 11.87
N SER A 280 -0.34 -30.73 11.62
CA SER A 280 -0.93 -30.35 10.33
C SER A 280 0.14 -30.27 9.24
N SER A 281 -0.16 -30.80 8.05
CA SER A 281 0.65 -30.67 6.84
C SER A 281 0.20 -29.52 5.94
N GLU A 282 -0.81 -28.75 6.36
CA GLU A 282 -1.31 -27.62 5.58
C GLU A 282 -0.32 -26.45 5.60
N PRO A 283 -0.16 -25.71 4.49
CA PRO A 283 0.70 -24.52 4.46
C PRO A 283 0.29 -23.49 5.51
N ALA A 284 1.25 -23.00 6.29
CA ALA A 284 1.02 -21.91 7.22
C ALA A 284 0.72 -20.60 6.46
N ALA A 285 -0.19 -19.80 6.99
CA ALA A 285 -0.53 -18.51 6.42
C ALA A 285 -0.86 -17.47 7.48
N VAL A 286 -0.53 -16.22 7.17
CA VAL A 286 -0.85 -15.06 8.00
C VAL A 286 -1.59 -14.04 7.16
N TRP A 287 -2.71 -13.56 7.68
CA TRP A 287 -3.46 -12.45 7.10
C TRP A 287 -3.46 -11.27 8.07
N PHE A 288 -3.09 -10.10 7.54
CA PHE A 288 -3.11 -8.84 8.29
C PHE A 288 -4.31 -8.00 7.84
N ASP A 289 -5.04 -7.46 8.80
CA ASP A 289 -6.11 -6.49 8.57
C ASP A 289 -5.87 -5.24 9.41
N PHE A 290 -6.15 -4.07 8.84
CA PHE A 290 -5.90 -2.79 9.49
C PHE A 290 -7.20 -2.14 9.93
N SER A 291 -7.23 -1.60 11.15
CA SER A 291 -8.30 -0.71 11.60
C SER A 291 -7.76 0.53 12.32
N SER A 292 -8.47 1.65 12.14
CA SER A 292 -8.12 2.93 12.80
C SER A 292 -8.42 2.96 14.30
N ASN A 293 -9.09 1.94 14.84
CA ASN A 293 -9.43 1.83 16.25
C ASN A 293 -9.55 0.36 16.68
N ARG A 294 -9.57 0.12 17.99
CA ARG A 294 -9.70 -1.21 18.60
C ARG A 294 -11.15 -1.56 18.95
N LYS A 295 -12.13 -1.25 18.09
CA LYS A 295 -13.53 -1.64 18.31
C LYS A 295 -13.75 -3.10 17.93
N GLY A 296 -14.56 -3.82 18.71
CA GLY A 296 -14.90 -5.21 18.45
C GLY A 296 -15.63 -5.44 17.12
N VAL A 297 -16.23 -4.40 16.53
CA VAL A 297 -16.88 -4.47 15.21
C VAL A 297 -15.96 -4.99 14.12
N HIS A 298 -14.66 -4.69 14.17
CA HIS A 298 -13.70 -5.13 13.14
C HIS A 298 -13.53 -6.65 13.15
N PRO A 299 -13.03 -7.29 14.24
CA PRO A 299 -12.89 -8.74 14.28
C PRO A 299 -14.25 -9.45 14.15
N GLN A 300 -15.34 -8.88 14.69
CA GLN A 300 -16.68 -9.46 14.54
C GLN A 300 -17.13 -9.52 13.09
N THR A 301 -16.90 -8.45 12.31
CA THR A 301 -17.28 -8.41 10.89
C THR A 301 -16.43 -9.39 10.09
N ARG A 302 -15.11 -9.44 10.33
CA ARG A 302 -14.20 -10.34 9.61
C ARG A 302 -14.47 -11.82 9.92
N LEU A 303 -14.82 -12.14 11.17
CA LEU A 303 -15.07 -13.50 11.63
C LEU A 303 -16.55 -13.92 11.53
N ALA A 304 -17.44 -13.08 10.99
CA ALA A 304 -18.88 -13.35 10.95
C ALA A 304 -19.22 -14.68 10.24
N ALA A 305 -18.53 -14.96 9.14
CA ALA A 305 -18.68 -16.19 8.37
C ALA A 305 -17.79 -17.34 8.86
N PHE A 306 -16.83 -17.07 9.76
CA PHE A 306 -15.91 -18.10 10.24
C PHE A 306 -16.64 -19.14 11.09
N ARG A 307 -16.27 -20.41 10.90
CA ARG A 307 -16.77 -21.56 11.65
C ARG A 307 -15.58 -22.41 12.05
N GLY A 308 -15.24 -22.42 13.33
CA GLY A 308 -14.05 -23.13 13.81
C GLY A 308 -13.64 -22.75 15.22
N THR A 309 -12.42 -23.12 15.57
CA THR A 309 -11.79 -22.79 16.85
C THR A 309 -11.04 -21.47 16.72
N LEU A 310 -11.42 -20.48 17.53
CA LEU A 310 -10.71 -19.22 17.62
C LEU A 310 -9.80 -19.24 18.86
N GLN A 311 -8.51 -19.03 18.66
CA GLN A 311 -7.55 -18.82 19.75
C GLN A 311 -7.10 -17.36 19.76
N ALA A 312 -7.55 -16.61 20.76
CA ALA A 312 -7.19 -15.21 20.89
C ALA A 312 -6.93 -14.86 22.37
N ASP A 313 -6.26 -13.74 22.60
CA ASP A 313 -6.19 -13.14 23.93
C ASP A 313 -7.61 -12.77 24.42
N ALA A 314 -7.79 -12.66 25.74
CA ALA A 314 -9.09 -12.43 26.40
C ALA A 314 -9.62 -10.99 26.20
N TYR A 315 -9.69 -10.55 24.95
CA TYR A 315 -10.27 -9.29 24.53
C TYR A 315 -11.78 -9.43 24.33
N ALA A 316 -12.55 -8.59 25.03
CA ALA A 316 -14.01 -8.66 25.06
C ALA A 316 -14.67 -8.49 23.67
N GLY A 317 -13.98 -7.86 22.71
CA GLY A 317 -14.51 -7.68 21.35
C GLY A 317 -14.70 -8.98 20.57
N TYR A 318 -14.08 -10.09 20.97
CA TYR A 318 -14.31 -11.41 20.36
C TYR A 318 -15.57 -12.14 20.88
N VAL A 319 -16.13 -11.72 22.02
CA VAL A 319 -17.14 -12.48 22.81
C VAL A 319 -18.57 -12.39 22.22
N ALA A 320 -18.85 -11.44 21.34
CA ALA A 320 -20.17 -11.34 20.68
C ALA A 320 -20.41 -12.43 19.62
N SER A 321 -19.39 -13.20 19.28
CA SER A 321 -19.44 -14.24 18.27
C SER A 321 -19.58 -15.61 18.94
N LYS A 322 -20.48 -16.47 18.45
CA LYS A 322 -20.73 -17.85 18.94
C LYS A 322 -19.50 -18.74 18.74
N PHE A 323 -18.43 -18.54 19.51
CA PHE A 323 -17.21 -19.35 19.47
C PHE A 323 -17.14 -20.29 20.67
N MET A 324 -16.61 -21.50 20.44
CA MET A 324 -16.27 -22.43 21.52
C MET A 324 -14.95 -21.97 22.16
N TRP A 325 -15.05 -21.28 23.29
CA TRP A 325 -13.90 -20.74 24.03
C TRP A 325 -13.12 -21.85 24.73
N ARG A 326 -11.84 -22.03 24.39
CA ARG A 326 -10.88 -22.77 25.23
C ARG A 326 -9.81 -21.79 25.75
N ARG A 327 -9.98 -21.38 27.00
CA ARG A 327 -9.08 -20.48 27.73
C ARG A 327 -7.75 -21.20 28.00
N TRP A 328 -6.65 -20.65 27.50
CA TRP A 328 -5.31 -20.96 28.01
C TRP A 328 -4.71 -19.70 28.63
N LEU A 329 -4.59 -19.72 29.95
CA LEU A 329 -3.78 -18.76 30.70
C LEU A 329 -2.32 -18.94 30.28
N ARG A 330 -1.65 -17.82 29.98
CA ARG A 330 -0.22 -17.74 29.71
C ARG A 330 0.55 -18.27 30.93
N VAL A 331 0.95 -19.54 30.90
CA VAL A 331 1.88 -20.12 31.88
C VAL A 331 3.26 -20.15 31.22
N ARG A 332 4.19 -19.37 31.77
CA ARG A 332 5.62 -19.48 31.49
C ARG A 332 6.06 -20.92 31.70
N ALA A 333 6.89 -21.41 30.77
CA ALA A 333 7.48 -22.74 30.71
C ALA A 333 7.58 -23.48 32.06
N CYS A 334 6.90 -24.62 32.18
CA CYS A 334 7.11 -25.61 33.23
C CYS A 334 7.26 -26.99 32.54
N PRO A 335 8.42 -27.65 32.63
CA PRO A 335 8.69 -28.88 31.88
C PRO A 335 8.30 -30.11 32.71
N ILE A 336 7.01 -30.40 32.87
CA ILE A 336 6.55 -31.66 33.47
C ILE A 336 5.29 -32.15 32.74
N ALA A 337 5.26 -33.46 32.45
CA ALA A 337 4.19 -34.16 31.75
C ALA A 337 2.79 -33.97 32.42
N PRO A 338 1.71 -33.97 31.61
CA PRO A 338 0.38 -33.48 32.01
C PRO A 338 -0.31 -34.27 33.14
N ASP A 339 0.07 -35.52 33.39
CA ASP A 339 -0.70 -36.42 34.27
C ASP A 339 -0.34 -36.31 35.77
N SER A 340 0.64 -35.48 36.13
CA SER A 340 1.15 -35.37 37.51
C SER A 340 0.93 -34.02 38.20
N CYS A 341 0.16 -33.08 37.62
CA CYS A 341 0.03 -31.73 38.16
C CYS A 341 -1.26 -31.51 39.00
N PRO A 342 -1.18 -31.38 40.35
CA PRO A 342 -2.34 -31.27 41.24
C PRO A 342 -3.18 -29.98 41.07
N HIS A 343 -2.66 -28.95 40.40
CA HIS A 343 -3.38 -27.70 40.16
C HIS A 343 -4.53 -27.80 39.13
N ILE A 344 -4.52 -28.81 38.24
CA ILE A 344 -5.55 -28.98 37.21
C ILE A 344 -6.87 -29.48 37.82
N LYS A 345 -6.81 -30.34 38.84
CA LYS A 345 -8.02 -30.85 39.53
C LYS A 345 -8.79 -29.73 40.23
N ASN A 346 -8.09 -28.84 40.94
CA ASN A 346 -8.68 -27.69 41.63
C ASN A 346 -9.33 -26.66 40.68
N ALA A 347 -8.77 -26.46 39.47
CA ALA A 347 -9.34 -25.52 38.50
C ALA A 347 -10.71 -26.00 37.96
N SER A 348 -10.89 -27.31 37.82
CA SER A 348 -12.15 -27.90 37.35
C SER A 348 -13.29 -27.79 38.38
N GLU A 349 -12.98 -27.92 39.68
CA GLU A 349 -13.94 -27.72 40.77
C GLU A 349 -14.29 -26.23 40.94
N GLN A 350 -13.32 -25.33 40.81
CA GLN A 350 -13.59 -23.89 40.86
C GLN A 350 -14.46 -23.40 39.69
N LEU A 351 -14.34 -24.02 38.51
CA LEU A 351 -15.18 -23.70 37.36
C LEU A 351 -16.64 -24.13 37.58
N LYS A 352 -16.87 -25.32 38.18
CA LYS A 352 -18.21 -25.78 38.55
C LYS A 352 -18.86 -24.85 39.57
N LEU A 353 -18.11 -24.44 40.60
CA LEU A 353 -18.61 -23.50 41.61
C LEU A 353 -18.95 -22.10 41.04
N LEU A 354 -18.19 -21.63 40.06
CA LEU A 354 -18.47 -20.35 39.38
C LEU A 354 -19.69 -20.44 38.44
N GLN A 355 -19.86 -21.57 37.74
CA GLN A 355 -21.04 -21.84 36.91
C GLN A 355 -22.31 -21.96 37.76
N GLU A 356 -22.24 -22.62 38.92
CA GLU A 356 -23.37 -22.70 39.87
C GLU A 356 -23.73 -21.34 40.47
N ARG A 357 -22.73 -20.50 40.82
CA ARG A 357 -22.98 -19.12 41.29
C ARG A 357 -23.61 -18.23 40.23
N HIS A 358 -23.23 -18.42 38.96
CA HIS A 358 -23.82 -17.68 37.84
C HIS A 358 -25.27 -18.11 37.57
N GLN A 359 -25.56 -19.42 37.63
CA GLN A 359 -26.92 -19.94 37.50
C GLN A 359 -27.83 -19.50 38.67
N ARG A 360 -27.32 -19.44 39.90
CA ARG A 360 -28.07 -18.91 41.06
C ARG A 360 -28.36 -17.41 40.92
N ARG A 361 -27.43 -16.62 40.38
CA ARG A 361 -27.66 -15.18 40.09
C ARG A 361 -28.70 -14.94 39.00
N GLN A 362 -28.80 -15.82 38.00
CA GLN A 362 -29.82 -15.71 36.96
C GLN A 362 -31.21 -16.15 37.43
N ARG A 363 -31.31 -17.08 38.40
CA ARG A 363 -32.60 -17.47 38.99
C ARG A 363 -33.15 -16.48 40.04
N GLY A 364 -32.31 -15.56 40.54
CA GLY A 364 -32.69 -14.54 41.53
C GLY A 364 -33.09 -13.18 40.95
N ARG A 365 -33.23 -13.05 39.63
CA ARG A 365 -33.70 -11.83 38.95
C ARG A 365 -34.73 -12.18 37.88
N ALA A 366 -35.96 -12.42 38.30
CA ALA A 366 -37.20 -11.99 37.63
C ALA A 366 -38.43 -12.46 38.44
N PRO A 367 -39.53 -11.69 38.47
CA PRO A 367 -39.68 -10.28 38.11
C PRO A 367 -39.30 -9.34 39.26
#